data_AF-A0A959B7U8-F1
#
_entry.id   AF-A0A959B7U8-F1
#
_cell.length_a   1.000
_cell.length_b   1.000
_cell.length_c   1.000
_cell.angle_alpha   90.00
_cell.angle_beta   90.00
_cell.angle_gamma   90.00
#
_symmetry.space_group_name_H-M   'P 1'
#
loop_
_entity.id
_entity.type
_entity.pdbx_description
1 polymer ?
#
loop_
_entity_poly.entity_id
_entity_poly.type
_entity_poly.pdbx_seq_one_letter_code
_entity_poly.pdbx_strand_id
1 'polypeptide(L)' 'MNSQYIPSTRDLGVWAGVGIAIGIALGIGLQHLALGLMLGLPLGLILAIISRELHGR' A
#
# COMPACT_ATOMS: atom_id res chain seq x y z
N MET A 1 22.68 19.87 -2.82
CA MET A 1 21.23 20.15 -2.76
C MET A 1 20.53 18.81 -2.57
N ASN A 2 20.10 18.52 -1.35
CA ASN A 2 19.41 17.27 -1.05
C ASN A 2 17.97 17.43 -1.54
N SER A 3 17.63 16.78 -2.66
CA SER A 3 16.30 16.83 -3.23
C SER A 3 15.36 16.04 -2.32
N GLN A 4 14.82 16.73 -1.32
CA GLN A 4 13.86 16.18 -0.38
C GLN A 4 12.55 16.02 -1.15
N TYR A 5 12.35 14.86 -1.77
CA TYR A 5 11.11 14.50 -2.44
C TYR A 5 10.02 14.40 -1.36
N ILE A 6 9.26 15.48 -1.17
CA ILE A 6 8.08 15.46 -0.32
C ILE A 6 7.03 14.67 -1.10
N PRO A 7 6.67 13.44 -0.67
CA PRO A 7 5.70 12.65 -1.39
C PRO A 7 4.40 13.45 -1.47
N SER A 8 3.88 13.63 -2.69
CA SER A 8 2.56 14.18 -2.89
C SER A 8 1.58 13.31 -2.12
N THR A 9 0.72 13.92 -1.30
CA THR A 9 -0.34 13.22 -0.55
C THR A 9 -1.15 12.26 -1.44
N ARG A 10 -1.19 12.55 -2.75
CA ARG A 10 -1.78 11.73 -3.78
C ARG A 10 -1.13 10.35 -3.94
N ASP A 11 0.21 10.26 -3.92
CA ASP A 11 0.92 8.99 -4.11
C ASP A 11 0.74 8.06 -2.91
N LEU A 12 0.82 8.60 -1.69
CA LEU A 12 0.54 7.85 -0.48
C LEU A 12 -0.92 7.37 -0.44
N GLY A 13 -1.86 8.21 -0.87
CA GLY A 13 -3.28 7.85 -0.97
C GLY A 13 -3.56 6.75 -1.98
N VAL A 14 -2.89 6.78 -3.15
CA VAL A 14 -3.04 5.75 -4.20
C VAL A 14 -2.55 4.40 -3.69
N TRP A 15 -1.36 4.35 -3.07
CA TRP A 15 -0.82 3.08 -2.55
C TRP A 15 -1.62 2.53 -1.37
N ALA A 16 -2.13 3.40 -0.50
CA ALA A 16 -3.06 2.98 0.55
C ALA A 16 -4.34 2.37 -0.05
N GLY A 17 -4.90 3.01 -1.09
CA GLY A 17 -6.06 2.49 -1.82
C GLY A 17 -5.81 1.13 -2.48
N VAL A 18 -4.64 0.95 -3.10
CA VAL A 18 -4.22 -0.33 -3.70
C VAL A 18 -4.11 -1.42 -2.63
N GLY A 19 -3.51 -1.12 -1.48
CA GLY A 19 -3.42 -2.04 -0.34
C GLY A 19 -4.79 -2.51 0.16
N ILE A 20 -5.72 -1.58 0.30
CA ILE A 20 -7.10 -1.86 0.70
C ILE A 20 -7.81 -2.74 -0.34
N ALA A 21 -7.68 -2.40 -1.63
CA ALA A 21 -8.31 -3.17 -2.71
C ALA A 21 -7.80 -4.62 -2.76
N ILE A 22 -6.49 -4.81 -2.63
CA ILE A 22 -5.86 -6.15 -2.60
C ILE A 22 -6.30 -6.92 -1.35
N GLY A 23 -6.33 -6.27 -0.18
CA GLY A 23 -6.78 -6.88 1.07
C GLY A 23 -8.24 -7.32 1.04
N ILE A 24 -9.12 -6.49 0.49
CA ILE A 24 -10.55 -6.82 0.32
C ILE A 24 -10.71 -8.00 -0.64
N ALA A 25 -10.02 -7.99 -1.78
CA ALA A 25 -10.10 -9.08 -2.76
C ALA A 25 -9.66 -10.43 -2.16
N LEU A 26 -8.55 -10.44 -1.40
CA LEU A 26 -8.07 -11.61 -0.67
C LEU A 26 -9.04 -12.05 0.43
N GLY A 27 -9.61 -11.09 1.17
CA GLY A 27 -10.54 -11.36 2.26
C GLY A 27 -11.87 -11.97 1.81
N ILE A 28 -12.40 -11.52 0.67
CA ILE A 28 -13.62 -12.08 0.08
C ILE A 28 -13.34 -13.51 -0.42
N GLY A 29 -12.20 -13.75 -1.07
CA GLY A 29 -11.83 -15.08 -1.58
C GLY A 29 -11.68 -16.14 -0.48
N LEU A 30 -11.20 -15.73 0.70
CA LEU A 30 -11.03 -16.61 1.86
C LEU A 30 -12.28 -16.72 2.75
N GLN A 31 -13.39 -16.05 2.40
CA GLN A 31 -14.57 -15.87 3.27
C GLN A 31 -14.26 -15.26 4.65
N HIS A 32 -13.06 -14.70 4.79
CA HIS A 32 -12.54 -14.10 6.02
C HIS A 32 -12.02 -12.70 5.70
N LEU A 33 -12.97 -11.77 5.52
CA LEU A 33 -12.69 -10.37 5.20
C LEU A 33 -11.74 -9.72 6.22
N ALA A 34 -11.90 -10.07 7.50
CA ALA A 34 -11.04 -9.61 8.58
C ALA A 34 -9.58 -10.03 8.40
N LEU A 35 -9.31 -11.26 7.95
CA LEU A 35 -7.96 -11.74 7.67
C LEU A 35 -7.39 -11.09 6.39
N GLY A 36 -8.23 -10.90 5.37
CA GLY A 36 -7.84 -10.18 4.16
C GLY A 36 -7.43 -8.74 4.43
N LEU A 37 -8.16 -8.02 5.28
CA LEU A 37 -7.80 -6.67 5.71
C LEU A 37 -6.56 -6.67 6.61
N MET A 38 -6.46 -7.60 7.57
CA MET A 38 -5.28 -7.72 8.44
C MET A 38 -3.99 -7.97 7.68
N LEU A 39 -4.05 -8.70 6.56
CA LEU A 39 -2.88 -8.96 5.72
C LEU A 39 -2.69 -7.90 4.64
N GLY A 40 -3.76 -7.40 4.03
CA GLY A 40 -3.69 -6.45 2.93
C GLY A 40 -3.23 -5.05 3.32
N LEU A 41 -3.61 -4.56 4.51
CA LEU A 41 -3.19 -3.25 5.00
C LEU A 41 -1.66 -3.17 5.22
N PRO A 42 -1.01 -4.09 5.96
CA PRO A 42 0.44 -4.09 6.09
C PRO A 42 1.15 -4.40 4.77
N LEU A 43 0.59 -5.27 3.91
CA LEU A 43 1.18 -5.56 2.59
C LEU A 43 1.19 -4.32 1.69
N GLY A 44 0.09 -3.57 1.64
CA GLY A 44 -0.01 -2.32 0.90
C GLY A 44 0.93 -1.24 1.43
N LEU A 45 1.09 -1.15 2.75
CA LEU A 45 2.04 -0.23 3.39
C LEU A 45 3.50 -0.59 3.05
N ILE A 46 3.85 -1.88 3.07
CA ILE A 46 5.19 -2.36 2.69
C ILE A 46 5.47 -2.07 1.22
N LEU A 47 4.53 -2.35 0.32
CA LEU A 47 4.64 -2.04 -1.11
C LEU A 47 4.79 -0.54 -1.35
N ALA A 48 4.07 0.31 -0.60
CA ALA A 48 4.22 1.76 -0.67
C ALA A 48 5.65 2.19 -0.30
N ILE A 49 6.21 1.64 0.78
CA ILE A 49 7.57 1.94 1.24
C ILE A 49 8.60 1.44 0.22
N ILE A 50 8.49 0.20 -0.25
CA ILE A 50 9.42 -0.37 -1.25
C ILE A 50 9.33 0.40 -2.57
N SER A 51 8.13 0.76 -3.02
CA SER A 51 7.94 1.56 -4.24
C SER A 51 8.60 2.93 -4.12
N ARG A 52 8.57 3.53 -2.92
CA ARG A 52 9.27 4.79 -2.60
C ARG A 52 10.79 4.62 -2.67
N GLU A 53 11.31 3.49 -2.20
CA GLU A 53 12.74 3.15 -2.29
C GLU A 53 13.19 2.93 -3.75
N LEU A 54 12.33 2.31 -4.57
CA LEU A 54 12.62 1.98 -5.97
C LEU A 54 12.48 3.19 -6.90
N HIS A 55 11.52 4.09 -6.67
CA HIS A 55 11.35 5.32 -7.46
C HIS A 55 12.32 6.46 -7.05
N GLY A 56 13.11 6.28 -5.99
CA GLY A 56 14.12 7.22 -5.52
C GLY A 56 15.49 7.09 -6.20
N ARG A 57 15.64 6.26 -7.24
CA ARG A 57 16.85 6.12 -8.07
C ARG A 57 16.58 6.58 -9.49
#